data_AF-A0AAE0P799-F1
#
_entry.id   AF-A0AAE0P799-F1
#
_cell.length_a   1.000
_cell.length_b   1.000
_cell.length_c   1.000
_cell.angle_alpha   90.00
_cell.angle_beta   90.00
_cell.angle_gamma   90.00
#
_symmetry.space_group_name_H-M   'P 1'
#
loop_
_entity.id
_entity.type
_entity.pdbx_description
1 polymer ?
#
loop_
_entity_poly.entity_id
_entity_poly.type
_entity_poly.pdbx_seq_one_letter_code
_entity_poly.pdbx_strand_id
1 'polypeptide(L)'
;MSSAPTTKTFGKSTRSVPTAAEKAQKWYPAEDVAQPRKVRKTIRPWTARSSLVPGTVLILLVTGPFKINGVPLRRVNSRYVIATSLKVDVTGISEETIEKISAAKYFTADKAQEKAGEEAFFKQGEKPEISSSRVADQKAIDKALLANIKKVEFLASYLASSFSLRKGDKPHEMVW
;
A
#
# COMPACT_ATOMS: atom_id res chain seq x y z
N MET A 1 -24.33 -0.40 14.96
CA MET A 1 -25.81 -0.35 15.01
C MET A 1 -26.23 -1.31 16.11
N SER A 2 -26.70 -0.81 17.27
CA SER A 2 -27.22 -1.66 18.34
C SER A 2 -28.43 -2.42 17.80
N SER A 3 -28.45 -3.75 17.90
CA SER A 3 -29.65 -4.51 17.55
C SER A 3 -30.76 -4.17 18.54
N ALA A 4 -32.00 -4.09 18.06
CA ALA A 4 -33.14 -3.79 18.91
C ALA A 4 -33.43 -4.96 19.88
N PRO A 5 -33.89 -4.68 21.11
CA PRO A 5 -34.26 -5.72 22.07
C PRO A 5 -35.40 -6.58 21.52
N THR A 6 -35.28 -7.90 21.70
CA THR A 6 -36.27 -8.86 21.17
C THR A 6 -37.35 -9.12 22.21
N THR A 7 -38.61 -8.89 21.83
CA THR A 7 -39.76 -9.18 22.70
C THR A 7 -40.09 -10.68 22.59
N LYS A 8 -40.06 -11.38 23.72
CA LYS A 8 -40.44 -12.81 23.80
C LYS A 8 -41.71 -12.97 24.64
N THR A 9 -42.65 -13.73 24.13
CA THR A 9 -43.88 -14.14 24.85
C THR A 9 -43.54 -15.29 25.80
N PHE A 10 -43.86 -15.12 27.08
CA PHE A 10 -43.79 -16.15 28.12
C PHE A 10 -45.19 -16.36 28.70
N GLY A 11 -45.83 -17.47 28.33
CA GLY A 11 -47.20 -17.76 28.72
C GLY A 11 -48.17 -16.69 28.22
N LYS A 12 -48.94 -16.08 29.14
CA LYS A 12 -49.89 -15.00 28.84
C LYS A 12 -49.27 -13.59 28.84
N SER A 13 -47.95 -13.46 29.03
CA SER A 13 -47.26 -12.17 29.18
C SER A 13 -46.11 -12.00 28.18
N THR A 14 -45.82 -10.76 27.80
CA THR A 14 -44.67 -10.39 26.94
C THR A 14 -43.57 -9.77 27.77
N ARG A 15 -42.31 -10.18 27.54
CA ARG A 15 -41.13 -9.56 28.18
C ARG A 15 -40.07 -9.20 27.13
N SER A 16 -39.48 -8.01 27.26
CA SER A 16 -38.33 -7.59 26.44
C SER A 16 -37.06 -8.28 26.93
N VAL A 17 -36.36 -8.98 26.03
CA VAL A 17 -35.06 -9.58 26.32
C VAL A 17 -33.96 -8.62 25.85
N PRO A 18 -33.13 -8.07 26.78
CA PRO A 18 -32.04 -7.18 26.42
C PRO A 18 -31.00 -7.90 25.57
N THR A 19 -30.39 -7.16 24.65
CA THR A 19 -29.33 -7.70 23.79
C THR A 19 -28.07 -8.00 24.59
N ALA A 20 -27.16 -8.82 24.05
CA ALA A 20 -25.94 -9.19 24.77
C ALA A 20 -25.08 -7.97 25.17
N ALA A 21 -25.17 -6.85 24.44
CA ALA A 21 -24.50 -5.60 24.76
C ALA A 21 -25.16 -4.82 25.92
N GLU A 22 -26.45 -5.02 26.17
CA GLU A 22 -27.22 -4.38 27.25
C GLU A 22 -27.20 -5.22 28.55
N LYS A 23 -26.74 -6.47 28.47
CA LYS A 23 -26.54 -7.32 29.65
C LYS A 23 -25.29 -6.88 30.40
N ALA A 24 -25.43 -6.65 31.70
CA ALA A 24 -24.30 -6.39 32.58
C ALA A 24 -23.27 -7.53 32.49
N GLN A 25 -21.99 -7.18 32.53
CA GLN A 25 -20.93 -8.18 32.59
C GLN A 25 -21.01 -8.95 33.92
N LYS A 26 -20.77 -10.26 33.88
CA LYS A 26 -20.79 -11.12 35.08
C LYS A 26 -19.64 -10.78 36.06
N TRP A 27 -18.57 -10.18 35.55
CA TRP A 27 -17.39 -9.81 36.30
C TRP A 27 -17.14 -8.31 36.14
N TYR A 28 -16.77 -7.64 37.24
CA TYR A 28 -16.34 -6.25 37.23
C TYR A 28 -14.82 -6.21 37.48
N PRO A 29 -14.05 -5.41 36.73
CA PRO A 29 -12.65 -5.17 37.08
C PRO A 29 -12.58 -4.44 38.42
N ALA A 30 -11.53 -4.72 39.21
CA ALA A 30 -11.33 -4.09 40.51
C ALA A 30 -10.92 -2.60 40.39
N GLU A 31 -10.45 -2.19 39.21
CA GLU A 31 -10.06 -0.81 38.91
C GLU A 31 -10.74 -0.32 37.65
N ASP A 32 -11.13 0.96 37.65
CA ASP A 32 -11.66 1.62 36.47
C ASP A 32 -10.53 1.96 35.49
N VAL A 33 -10.68 1.56 34.22
CA VAL A 33 -9.76 1.96 33.17
C VAL A 33 -10.03 3.42 32.79
N ALA A 34 -9.06 4.30 33.06
CA ALA A 34 -9.16 5.71 32.70
C ALA A 34 -9.42 5.89 31.20
N GLN A 35 -10.53 6.56 30.86
CA GLN A 35 -10.90 6.80 29.47
C GLN A 35 -9.99 7.87 28.84
N PRO A 36 -9.44 7.63 27.64
CA PRO A 36 -8.61 8.62 26.97
C PRO A 36 -9.42 9.89 26.68
N ARG A 37 -8.86 11.05 27.06
CA ARG A 37 -9.50 12.35 26.79
C ARG A 37 -9.65 12.55 25.29
N LYS A 38 -10.82 13.01 24.84
CA LYS A 38 -11.06 13.37 23.43
C LYS A 38 -10.24 14.61 23.07
N VAL A 39 -9.10 14.43 22.42
CA VAL A 39 -8.24 15.52 21.96
C VAL A 39 -8.81 16.13 20.67
N ARG A 40 -8.90 17.46 20.58
CA ARG A 40 -9.38 18.20 19.39
C ARG A 40 -8.29 18.40 18.31
N LYS A 41 -7.26 17.55 18.26
CA LYS A 41 -6.22 17.62 17.22
C LYS A 41 -6.78 16.98 15.95
N THR A 42 -7.02 17.79 14.93
CA THR A 42 -7.41 17.33 13.59
C THR A 42 -6.15 17.00 12.79
N ILE A 43 -6.13 15.84 12.13
CA ILE A 43 -5.08 15.49 11.16
C ILE A 43 -5.15 16.52 10.03
N ARG A 44 -4.08 17.31 9.85
CA ARG A 44 -3.98 18.23 8.72
C ARG A 44 -3.61 17.44 7.47
N PRO A 45 -4.30 17.62 6.33
CA PRO A 45 -3.91 16.99 5.09
C PRO A 45 -2.55 17.52 4.62
N TRP A 46 -1.70 16.63 4.12
CA TRP A 46 -0.39 16.98 3.56
C TRP A 46 -0.54 17.52 2.13
N THR A 47 0.30 18.49 1.75
CA THR A 47 0.35 19.08 0.41
C THR A 47 1.59 18.58 -0.34
N ALA A 48 1.41 18.07 -1.57
CA ALA A 48 2.52 17.57 -2.40
C ALA A 48 3.42 18.70 -2.95
N ARG A 49 4.65 18.36 -3.32
CA ARG A 49 5.60 19.30 -3.98
C ARG A 49 5.16 19.57 -5.42
N SER A 50 5.35 20.79 -5.91
CA SER A 50 4.92 21.23 -7.26
C SER A 50 5.59 20.48 -8.42
N SER A 51 6.78 19.90 -8.21
CA SER A 51 7.47 19.09 -9.22
C SER A 51 6.82 17.71 -9.45
N LEU A 52 5.83 17.33 -8.65
CA LEU A 52 5.06 16.10 -8.82
C LEU A 52 3.70 16.44 -9.44
N VAL A 53 3.47 16.04 -10.69
CA VAL A 53 2.20 16.25 -11.43
C VAL A 53 1.73 14.89 -12.00
N PRO A 54 0.42 14.67 -12.23
CA PRO A 54 -0.69 14.23 -11.34
C PRO A 54 -0.71 12.69 -11.09
N GLY A 55 -1.42 12.08 -10.11
CA GLY A 55 -2.42 12.53 -9.13
C GLY A 55 -2.13 12.06 -7.68
N THR A 56 -2.64 12.82 -6.71
CA THR A 56 -2.08 12.98 -5.36
C THR A 56 -2.21 11.74 -4.47
N VAL A 57 -1.14 10.94 -4.40
CA VAL A 57 -0.96 9.96 -3.33
C VAL A 57 0.42 10.17 -2.73
N LEU A 58 0.50 10.19 -1.41
CA LEU A 58 1.74 10.18 -0.61
C LEU A 58 2.75 9.07 -1.02
N ILE A 59 2.28 8.12 -1.84
CA ILE A 59 2.91 6.88 -2.27
C ILE A 59 2.80 6.79 -3.80
N LEU A 60 3.93 6.80 -4.49
CA LEU A 60 4.10 6.67 -5.93
C LEU A 60 4.09 5.20 -6.34
N LEU A 61 3.39 4.86 -7.43
CA LEU A 61 3.58 3.60 -8.14
C LEU A 61 4.79 3.74 -9.06
N VAL A 62 5.83 2.94 -8.83
CA VAL A 62 7.09 3.00 -9.58
C VAL A 62 7.31 1.65 -10.26
N THR A 63 7.64 1.70 -11.54
CA THR A 63 8.21 0.57 -12.27
C THR A 63 9.57 0.99 -12.81
N GLY A 64 10.60 0.19 -12.54
CA GLY A 64 11.77 0.13 -13.38
C GLY A 64 11.53 -1.04 -14.33
N PRO A 65 11.69 -0.93 -15.65
CA PRO A 65 11.43 -2.08 -16.52
C PRO A 65 12.25 -3.27 -16.03
N PHE A 66 11.59 -4.35 -15.61
CA PHE A 66 12.21 -5.39 -14.79
C PHE A 66 13.41 -6.05 -15.50
N LYS A 67 13.35 -6.07 -16.84
CA LYS A 67 14.41 -6.55 -17.72
C LYS A 67 15.69 -5.70 -17.71
N ILE A 68 15.61 -4.41 -17.37
CA ILE A 68 16.73 -3.47 -17.40
C ILE A 68 17.41 -3.41 -16.03
N ASN A 69 16.64 -3.19 -14.96
CA ASN A 69 17.18 -2.88 -13.63
C ASN A 69 16.71 -3.81 -12.51
N GLY A 70 15.91 -4.84 -12.81
CA GLY A 70 15.45 -5.81 -11.83
C GLY A 70 14.47 -5.26 -10.78
N VAL A 71 13.94 -4.05 -10.98
CA VAL A 71 12.99 -3.43 -10.04
C VAL A 71 11.56 -3.79 -10.45
N PRO A 72 10.79 -4.56 -9.67
CA PRO A 72 9.40 -4.83 -10.00
C PRO A 72 8.52 -3.61 -9.72
N LEU A 73 7.27 -3.64 -10.22
CA LEU A 73 6.21 -2.72 -9.83
C LEU A 73 6.09 -2.68 -8.31
N ARG A 74 6.32 -1.50 -7.73
CA ARG A 74 6.35 -1.29 -6.29
C ARG A 74 5.82 0.08 -5.90
N ARG A 75 5.35 0.17 -4.66
CA ARG A 75 4.95 1.43 -4.04
C ARG A 75 6.13 2.08 -3.32
N VAL A 76 6.39 3.36 -3.58
CA VAL A 76 7.49 4.11 -2.97
C VAL A 76 6.95 5.43 -2.42
N ASN A 77 7.35 5.84 -1.22
CA ASN A 77 6.96 7.14 -0.69
C ASN A 77 7.72 8.26 -1.42
N SER A 78 6.99 9.28 -1.88
CA SER A 78 7.54 10.46 -2.58
C SER A 78 8.69 11.16 -1.85
N ARG A 79 8.75 11.10 -0.52
CA ARG A 79 9.84 11.69 0.29
C ARG A 79 11.20 11.05 0.02
N TYR A 80 11.24 9.80 -0.43
CA TYR A 80 12.47 9.04 -0.69
C TYR A 80 12.80 8.93 -2.17
N VAL A 81 12.23 9.80 -3.00
CA VAL A 81 12.44 9.82 -4.45
C VAL A 81 12.99 11.17 -4.87
N ILE A 82 13.97 11.16 -5.78
CA ILE A 82 14.46 12.35 -6.46
C ILE A 82 13.77 12.39 -7.83
N ALA A 83 13.03 13.46 -8.09
CA ALA A 83 12.39 13.67 -9.39
C ALA A 83 13.42 14.27 -10.34
N THR A 84 13.74 13.56 -11.42
CA THR A 84 14.58 14.07 -12.50
C THR A 84 13.75 14.76 -13.57
N SER A 85 14.41 15.58 -14.38
CA SER A 85 13.82 16.40 -15.45
C SER A 85 13.41 15.60 -16.70
N LEU A 86 14.00 14.42 -16.92
CA LEU A 86 13.71 13.56 -18.07
C LEU A 86 12.29 12.97 -17.95
N LYS A 87 11.50 13.11 -19.02
CA LYS A 87 10.15 12.57 -19.12
C LYS A 87 10.11 11.48 -20.19
N VAL A 88 9.44 10.38 -19.88
CA VAL A 88 9.20 9.27 -20.81
C VAL A 88 7.71 9.23 -21.08
N ASP A 89 7.35 9.06 -22.35
CA ASP A 89 5.94 8.98 -22.75
C ASP A 89 5.30 7.70 -22.20
N VAL A 90 4.16 7.89 -21.53
CA VAL A 90 3.36 6.82 -20.89
C VAL A 90 2.20 6.38 -21.80
N THR A 91 2.14 6.91 -23.02
CA THR A 91 1.09 6.62 -24.00
C THR A 91 1.15 5.15 -24.41
N GLY A 92 0.01 4.45 -24.31
CA GLY A 92 -0.12 3.04 -24.69
C GLY A 92 -0.13 2.04 -23.52
N ILE A 93 -0.11 2.53 -22.27
CA ILE A 93 -0.39 1.69 -21.10
C ILE A 93 -1.90 1.68 -20.86
N SER A 94 -2.48 0.51 -20.65
CA SER A 94 -3.92 0.39 -20.38
C SER A 94 -4.29 0.95 -19.02
N GLU A 95 -5.22 1.90 -19.02
CA GLU A 95 -5.72 2.59 -17.81
C GLU A 95 -6.34 1.61 -16.81
N GLU A 96 -7.08 0.61 -17.28
CA GLU A 96 -7.68 -0.45 -16.47
C GLU A 96 -6.64 -1.21 -15.62
N THR A 97 -5.46 -1.49 -16.21
CA THR A 97 -4.38 -2.18 -15.50
C THR A 97 -3.76 -1.28 -14.44
N ILE A 98 -3.65 0.03 -14.71
CA ILE A 98 -3.17 1.03 -13.76
C ILE A 98 -4.12 1.14 -12.57
N GLU A 99 -5.43 1.21 -12.82
CA GLU A 99 -6.44 1.29 -11.76
C GLU A 99 -6.40 0.05 -10.85
N LYS A 100 -6.36 -1.15 -11.44
CA LYS A 100 -6.22 -2.43 -10.73
C LYS A 100 -4.99 -2.45 -9.81
N ILE A 101 -3.84 -1.99 -10.31
CA ILE A 101 -2.56 -2.02 -9.57
C ILE A 101 -2.51 -0.92 -8.51
N SER A 102 -3.09 0.25 -8.79
CA SER A 102 -3.12 1.39 -7.87
C SER A 102 -3.98 1.12 -6.62
N ALA A 103 -4.90 0.14 -6.70
CA ALA A 103 -5.77 -0.23 -5.61
C ALA A 103 -4.97 -0.54 -4.32
N ALA A 104 -5.43 0.03 -3.20
CA ALA A 104 -4.70 -0.04 -1.93
C ALA A 104 -4.39 -1.48 -1.46
N LYS A 105 -5.29 -2.42 -1.77
CA LYS A 105 -5.22 -3.84 -1.42
C LYS A 105 -4.27 -4.64 -2.33
N TYR A 106 -3.93 -4.13 -3.52
CA TYR A 106 -3.05 -4.86 -4.43
C TYR A 106 -1.68 -5.11 -3.78
N PHE A 107 -1.06 -4.14 -3.10
CA PHE A 107 0.27 -4.34 -2.51
C PHE A 107 0.27 -4.69 -1.01
N THR A 108 -0.87 -5.04 -0.42
CA THR A 108 -0.89 -5.51 0.97
C THR A 108 -0.62 -7.00 1.01
N ALA A 109 0.32 -7.43 1.85
CA ALA A 109 0.49 -8.85 2.14
C ALA A 109 -0.78 -9.39 2.81
N ASP A 110 -1.24 -10.56 2.35
CA ASP A 110 -2.30 -11.29 3.05
C ASP A 110 -1.74 -11.74 4.40
N LYS A 111 -2.33 -11.23 5.49
CA LYS A 111 -1.98 -11.68 6.84
C LYS A 111 -2.57 -13.07 7.01
N ALA A 112 -1.74 -14.10 6.90
CA ALA A 112 -2.11 -15.45 7.30
C ALA A 112 -2.45 -15.43 8.80
N GLN A 113 -3.70 -15.78 9.15
CA GLN A 113 -4.04 -16.15 10.52
C GLN A 113 -3.53 -17.57 10.75
N GLU A 114 -2.22 -17.71 10.97
CA GLU A 114 -1.68 -18.98 11.42
C GLU A 114 -2.05 -19.16 12.89
N LYS A 115 -2.67 -20.30 13.22
CA LYS A 115 -2.85 -20.71 14.62
C LYS A 115 -1.46 -20.89 15.20
N ALA A 116 -1.17 -20.22 16.32
CA ALA A 116 0.10 -20.38 17.01
C ALA A 116 0.32 -21.87 17.35
N GLY A 117 1.31 -22.50 16.71
CA GLY A 117 1.66 -23.92 16.84
C GLY A 117 2.95 -24.24 16.07
N GLU A 118 3.57 -25.41 16.34
CA GLU A 118 4.88 -25.81 15.78
C GLU A 118 4.94 -25.79 14.24
N GLU A 119 3.84 -26.08 13.54
CA GLU A 119 3.81 -26.04 12.07
C GLU A 119 4.08 -24.65 11.47
N ALA A 120 3.71 -23.58 12.17
CA ALA A 120 3.99 -22.20 11.74
C ALA A 120 5.49 -21.87 11.82
N PHE A 121 6.21 -22.51 12.76
CA PHE A 121 7.66 -22.34 12.93
C PHE A 121 8.46 -23.00 11.81
N PHE A 122 8.03 -24.18 11.33
CA PHE A 122 8.71 -24.88 10.23
C PHE A 122 8.44 -24.26 8.84
N LYS A 123 7.36 -23.48 8.67
CA LYS A 123 7.05 -22.77 7.42
C LYS A 123 7.75 -21.42 7.25
N GLN A 124 8.36 -20.88 8.32
CA GLN A 124 8.98 -19.56 8.31
C GLN A 124 10.24 -19.46 7.41
N GLY A 125 10.77 -20.59 6.93
CA GLY A 125 11.93 -20.66 6.04
C GLY A 125 11.61 -20.66 4.53
N GLU A 126 10.37 -20.87 4.12
CA GLU A 126 10.00 -20.85 2.70
C GLU A 126 9.91 -19.40 2.20
N LYS A 127 10.75 -19.06 1.22
CA LYS A 127 10.69 -17.75 0.56
C LYS A 127 9.31 -17.61 -0.11
N PRO A 128 8.63 -16.46 0.04
CA PRO A 128 7.32 -16.26 -0.55
C PRO A 128 7.39 -16.43 -2.07
N GLU A 129 6.62 -17.38 -2.59
CA GLU A 129 6.51 -17.60 -4.02
C GLU A 129 5.79 -16.41 -4.66
N ILE A 130 6.35 -15.91 -5.77
CA ILE A 130 5.79 -14.75 -6.47
C ILE A 130 4.54 -15.20 -7.23
N SER A 131 3.40 -14.60 -6.92
CA SER A 131 2.14 -14.90 -7.60
C SER A 131 2.25 -14.66 -9.12
N SER A 132 1.81 -15.63 -9.92
CA SER A 132 1.84 -15.59 -11.39
C SER A 132 1.10 -14.38 -11.98
N SER A 133 0.07 -13.89 -11.31
CA SER A 133 -0.69 -12.68 -11.68
C SER A 133 0.18 -11.41 -11.71
N ARG A 134 1.08 -11.23 -10.73
CA ARG A 134 2.02 -10.09 -10.67
C ARG A 134 2.99 -10.09 -11.85
N VAL A 135 3.44 -11.28 -12.22
CA VAL A 135 4.36 -11.45 -13.35
C VAL A 135 3.67 -11.10 -14.66
N ALA A 136 2.39 -11.45 -14.81
CA ALA A 136 1.59 -11.10 -15.98
C ALA A 136 1.34 -9.58 -16.06
N ASP A 137 0.89 -8.96 -14.96
CA ASP A 137 0.65 -7.52 -14.87
C ASP A 137 1.95 -6.72 -15.15
N GLN A 138 3.10 -7.17 -14.63
CA GLN A 138 4.42 -6.58 -14.92
C GLN A 138 4.78 -6.63 -16.40
N LYS A 139 4.64 -7.81 -17.03
CA LYS A 139 4.95 -7.99 -18.45
C LYS A 139 4.09 -7.11 -19.35
N ALA A 140 2.82 -6.91 -18.98
CA ALA A 140 1.90 -6.05 -19.72
C ALA A 140 2.36 -4.59 -19.73
N ILE A 141 2.75 -4.06 -18.57
CA ILE A 141 3.25 -2.68 -18.43
C ILE A 141 4.62 -2.50 -19.08
N ASP A 142 5.55 -3.41 -18.83
CA ASP A 142 6.91 -3.31 -19.34
C ASP A 142 6.97 -3.39 -20.87
N LYS A 143 6.03 -4.09 -21.51
CA LYS A 143 5.98 -4.19 -22.98
C LYS A 143 5.85 -2.82 -23.65
N ALA A 144 4.95 -1.96 -23.15
CA ALA A 144 4.75 -0.61 -23.67
C ALA A 144 5.95 0.31 -23.33
N LEU A 145 6.42 0.27 -22.08
CA LEU A 145 7.52 1.11 -21.62
C LEU A 145 8.84 0.80 -22.33
N LEU A 146 9.16 -0.48 -22.56
CA LEU A 146 10.38 -0.88 -23.26
C LEU A 146 10.38 -0.40 -24.71
N ALA A 147 9.22 -0.30 -25.37
CA ALA A 147 9.12 0.24 -26.72
C ALA A 147 9.44 1.75 -26.75
N ASN A 148 9.00 2.51 -25.75
CA ASN A 148 9.27 3.95 -25.65
C ASN A 148 10.71 4.23 -25.21
N ILE A 149 11.24 3.47 -24.25
CA ILE A 149 12.61 3.63 -23.74
C ILE A 149 13.65 3.39 -24.84
N LYS A 150 13.41 2.44 -25.75
CA LYS A 150 14.31 2.17 -26.88
C LYS A 150 14.36 3.30 -27.92
N LYS A 151 13.36 4.19 -27.95
CA LYS A 151 13.36 5.35 -28.85
C LYS A 151 14.30 6.45 -28.36
N VAL A 152 14.58 6.49 -27.04
CA VAL A 152 15.48 7.47 -26.44
C VAL A 152 16.88 6.87 -26.37
N GLU A 153 17.83 7.53 -27.04
CA GLU A 153 19.22 7.07 -27.09
C GLU A 153 19.82 6.97 -25.68
N PHE A 154 20.56 5.89 -25.41
CA PHE A 154 21.22 5.57 -24.13
C PHE A 154 20.32 5.45 -22.88
N LEU A 155 19.00 5.63 -22.99
CA LEU A 155 18.12 5.60 -21.81
C LEU A 155 18.09 4.22 -21.14
N ALA A 156 18.17 3.14 -21.90
CA ALA A 156 18.25 1.79 -21.33
C ALA A 156 19.51 1.62 -20.47
N SER A 157 20.66 2.12 -20.94
CA SER A 157 21.93 2.08 -20.21
C SER A 157 21.90 2.98 -18.97
N TYR A 158 21.28 4.16 -19.09
CA TYR A 158 21.07 5.08 -17.97
C TYR A 158 20.23 4.43 -16.85
N LEU A 159 19.12 3.77 -17.20
CA LEU A 159 18.24 3.10 -16.24
C LEU A 159 18.84 1.84 -15.60
N ALA A 160 19.79 1.19 -16.28
CA ALA A 160 20.55 0.07 -15.73
C ALA A 160 21.63 0.52 -14.72
N SER A 161 22.11 1.76 -14.86
CA SER A 161 23.14 2.34 -13.98
C SER A 161 22.55 2.77 -12.64
N SER A 162 23.29 2.56 -11.56
CA SER A 162 22.92 3.02 -10.22
C SER A 162 23.46 4.43 -9.95
N PHE A 163 22.62 5.29 -9.39
CA PHE A 163 23.05 6.62 -8.96
C PHE A 163 23.98 6.51 -7.74
N SER A 164 25.13 7.18 -7.79
CA SER A 164 26.07 7.29 -6.68
C SER A 164 26.74 8.66 -6.72
N LEU A 165 27.03 9.22 -5.54
CA LEU A 165 27.81 10.44 -5.41
C LEU A 165 29.29 10.06 -5.24
N ARG A 166 30.15 10.72 -6.01
CA ARG A 166 31.61 10.59 -5.89
C ARG A 166 32.19 11.77 -5.14
N LYS A 167 33.47 11.67 -4.80
CA LYS A 167 34.19 12.77 -4.16
C LYS A 167 34.18 13.99 -5.09
N GLY A 168 33.59 15.08 -4.62
CA GLY A 168 33.45 16.33 -5.38
C GLY A 168 32.02 16.63 -5.82
N ASP A 169 31.13 15.63 -5.85
CA ASP A 169 29.73 15.83 -6.21
C ASP A 169 28.97 16.53 -5.07
N LYS A 170 28.27 17.63 -5.39
CA LYS A 170 27.53 18.44 -4.43
C LYS A 170 26.04 18.47 -4.78
N PRO A 171 25.18 17.71 -4.07
CA PRO A 171 23.76 17.58 -4.42
C PRO A 171 22.95 18.88 -4.48
N HIS A 172 23.41 19.93 -3.78
CA HIS A 172 22.77 21.26 -3.77
C HIS A 172 23.13 22.11 -4.99
N GLU A 173 24.22 21.78 -5.70
CA GLU A 173 24.62 22.40 -6.97
C GLU A 173 24.12 21.57 -8.17
N MET A 174 23.71 20.31 -7.96
CA MET A 174 23.20 19.43 -9.02
C MET A 174 21.80 19.85 -9.48
N VAL A 175 21.60 19.82 -10.80
CA VAL A 175 20.29 19.99 -11.43
C VAL A 175 19.73 18.60 -11.71
N TRP A 176 18.52 18.36 -11.23
CA TRP A 176 17.82 17.07 -11.32
C TRP A 176 16.79 17.12 -12.43
#